data_AF-A0A1W1VEX1-F1
#
_entry.id   AF-A0A1W1VEX1-F1
#
_cell.length_a   1.000
_cell.length_b   1.000
_cell.length_c   1.000
_cell.angle_alpha   90.00
_cell.angle_beta   90.00
_cell.angle_gamma   90.00
#
_symmetry.space_group_name_H-M   'P 1'
#
loop_
_entity.id
_entity.type
_entity.pdbx_description
1 polymer ?
#
loop_
_entity_poly.entity_id
_entity_poly.type
_entity_poly.pdbx_seq_one_letter_code
_entity_poly.pdbx_strand_id
1 'polypeptide(L)'
;MGYQGVVNGPTYKYTVGRADVQSIMMGTEMTAAIGLNSWAALAGKQADAHIAGDIAMLEHEVNPVIKALRAHNLEVVAVHNHMLFDQPRMMFLHYYGRGPAMQIATGFRAALDQLGKGKMGAMPMKH
;
A
#
# COMPACT_ATOMS: atom_id res chain seq x y z
N MET A 1 -9.41 -5.51 9.23
CA MET A 1 -8.54 -4.47 8.63
C MET A 1 -7.98 -3.52 9.68
N GLY A 2 -8.79 -3.04 10.65
CA GLY A 2 -8.34 -2.09 11.67
C GLY A 2 -8.33 -0.63 11.21
N TYR A 3 -8.86 -0.38 10.01
CA TYR A 3 -9.02 0.94 9.41
C TYR A 3 -10.48 1.15 9.03
N GLN A 4 -10.95 2.39 9.14
CA GLN A 4 -12.28 2.76 8.70
C GLN A 4 -12.32 2.80 7.17
N GLY A 5 -13.28 2.12 6.57
CA GLY A 5 -13.56 2.22 5.14
C GLY A 5 -14.74 3.17 4.87
N VAL A 6 -14.83 3.63 3.64
CA VAL A 6 -15.89 4.52 3.15
C VAL A 6 -16.60 3.88 1.97
N VAL A 7 -17.92 4.08 1.89
CA VAL A 7 -18.69 3.72 0.69
C VAL A 7 -18.40 4.77 -0.38
N ASN A 8 -17.97 4.33 -1.56
CA ASN A 8 -17.75 5.18 -2.73
C ASN A 8 -18.40 4.53 -3.96
N GLY A 9 -19.63 4.96 -4.25
CA GLY A 9 -20.46 4.35 -5.29
C GLY A 9 -20.64 2.84 -5.05
N PRO A 10 -20.27 1.96 -6.01
CA PRO A 10 -20.42 0.52 -5.86
C PRO A 10 -19.29 -0.13 -5.01
N THR A 11 -18.35 0.66 -4.49
CA THR A 11 -17.18 0.15 -3.78
C THR A 11 -17.19 0.47 -2.29
N TYR A 12 -16.58 -0.40 -1.50
CA TYR A 12 -16.17 -0.09 -0.13
C TYR A 12 -14.64 0.08 -0.11
N LYS A 13 -14.17 1.29 0.14
CA LYS A 13 -12.77 1.68 0.01
C LYS A 13 -12.11 1.95 1.35
N TYR A 14 -10.94 1.36 1.57
CA TYR A 14 -10.02 1.70 2.65
C TYR A 14 -8.88 2.56 2.11
N THR A 15 -8.45 3.56 2.89
CA THR A 15 -7.27 4.38 2.62
C THR A 15 -6.44 4.47 3.89
N VAL A 16 -5.13 4.21 3.78
CA VAL A 16 -4.20 4.11 4.91
C VAL A 16 -2.96 4.93 4.59
N GLY A 17 -2.70 5.98 5.37
CA GLY A 17 -1.50 6.80 5.21
C GLY A 17 -0.24 6.16 5.82
N ARG A 18 0.94 6.63 5.41
CA ARG A 18 2.24 6.31 6.01
C ARG A 18 2.63 7.32 7.08
N ALA A 19 1.93 7.31 8.22
CA ALA A 19 2.23 8.23 9.33
C ALA A 19 3.64 8.01 9.94
N ASP A 20 4.26 6.87 9.63
CA ASP A 20 5.62 6.50 10.03
C ASP A 20 6.72 7.06 9.09
N VAL A 21 6.36 7.64 7.94
CA VAL A 21 7.32 8.13 6.94
C VAL A 21 7.05 9.59 6.62
N GLN A 22 8.07 10.44 6.81
CA GLN A 22 8.08 11.80 6.31
C GLN A 22 8.89 11.83 5.00
N SER A 23 8.20 11.78 3.86
CA SER A 23 8.82 11.89 2.54
C SER A 23 8.65 13.30 1.98
N ILE A 24 9.74 13.92 1.53
CA ILE A 24 9.76 15.28 0.98
C ILE A 24 10.05 15.22 -0.52
N MET A 25 9.26 15.92 -1.33
CA MET A 25 9.53 16.19 -2.74
C MET A 25 9.54 17.70 -2.97
N MET A 26 10.61 18.22 -3.59
CA MET A 26 10.72 19.64 -3.96
C MET A 26 10.34 20.60 -2.80
N GLY A 27 10.78 20.28 -1.58
CA GLY A 27 10.49 21.07 -0.38
C GLY A 27 9.07 20.93 0.19
N THR A 28 8.23 20.07 -0.38
CA THR A 28 6.87 19.78 0.10
C THR A 28 6.80 18.40 0.73
N GLU A 29 6.14 18.29 1.89
CA GLU A 29 5.88 16.99 2.53
C GLU A 29 4.77 16.24 1.80
N MET A 30 5.05 14.99 1.46
CA MET A 30 4.13 14.07 0.81
C MET A 30 3.16 13.50 1.83
N THR A 31 1.92 13.97 1.83
CA THR A 31 0.88 13.50 2.76
C THR A 31 0.00 12.42 2.13
N ALA A 32 -0.78 11.72 2.97
CA ALA A 32 -1.78 10.77 2.48
C ALA A 32 -2.79 11.42 1.53
N ALA A 33 -3.14 12.70 1.73
CA ALA A 33 -4.10 13.42 0.89
C ALA A 33 -3.56 13.69 -0.53
N ILE A 34 -2.24 13.75 -0.71
CA ILE A 34 -1.60 14.06 -2.00
C ILE A 34 -0.84 12.87 -2.60
N GLY A 35 -1.09 11.65 -2.11
CA GLY A 35 -0.64 10.41 -2.76
C GLY A 35 0.20 9.46 -1.92
N LEU A 36 0.63 9.84 -0.70
CA LEU A 36 1.37 8.94 0.20
C LEU A 36 0.43 8.05 1.02
N ASN A 37 -0.34 7.20 0.33
CA ASN A 37 -1.28 6.27 0.96
C ASN A 37 -1.31 4.92 0.25
N SER A 38 -1.68 3.89 1.01
CA SER A 38 -2.11 2.59 0.48
C SER A 38 -3.63 2.53 0.48
N TRP A 39 -4.22 1.85 -0.48
CA TRP A 39 -5.67 1.69 -0.53
C TRP A 39 -6.13 0.33 -1.05
N ALA A 40 -7.37 -0.01 -0.70
CA ALA A 40 -8.07 -1.20 -1.15
C ALA A 40 -9.52 -0.82 -1.45
N ALA A 41 -9.98 -1.06 -2.67
CA ALA A 41 -11.39 -0.89 -3.05
C ALA A 41 -11.99 -2.27 -3.33
N LEU A 42 -13.04 -2.63 -2.59
CA LEU A 42 -13.76 -3.88 -2.76
C LEU A 42 -15.10 -3.64 -3.45
N ALA A 43 -15.48 -4.51 -4.38
CA ALA A 43 -16.77 -4.49 -5.06
C ALA A 43 -17.31 -5.90 -5.29
N GLY A 44 -18.63 -6.07 -5.44
CA GLY A 44 -19.27 -7.36 -5.70
C GLY A 44 -19.94 -7.96 -4.47
N LYS A 45 -20.16 -9.27 -4.48
CA LYS A 45 -20.87 -10.00 -3.40
C LYS A 45 -19.87 -10.54 -2.38
N GLN A 46 -20.30 -10.73 -1.13
CA GLN A 46 -19.43 -11.23 -0.04
C GLN A 46 -18.66 -12.51 -0.40
N ALA A 47 -19.29 -13.44 -1.13
CA ALA A 47 -18.70 -14.71 -1.53
C ALA A 47 -17.79 -14.62 -2.76
N ASP A 48 -17.89 -13.52 -3.52
CA ASP A 48 -17.29 -13.36 -4.84
C ASP A 48 -17.07 -11.87 -5.13
N ALA A 49 -16.15 -11.28 -4.37
CA ALA A 49 -15.78 -9.89 -4.46
C ALA A 49 -14.51 -9.74 -5.29
N HIS A 50 -14.33 -8.54 -5.82
CA HIS A 50 -13.08 -8.09 -6.40
C HIS A 50 -12.40 -7.11 -5.45
N ILE A 51 -11.08 -7.09 -5.48
CA ILE A 51 -10.26 -6.07 -4.84
C ILE A 51 -9.31 -5.49 -5.88
N ALA A 52 -9.20 -4.18 -5.91
CA ALA A 52 -8.11 -3.47 -6.54
C ALA A 52 -7.47 -2.56 -5.49
N GLY A 53 -6.17 -2.34 -5.60
CA GLY A 53 -5.49 -1.53 -4.61
C GLY A 53 -4.12 -1.06 -5.01
N ASP A 54 -3.53 -0.36 -4.07
CA ASP A 54 -2.18 0.17 -4.14
C ASP A 54 -1.52 0.10 -2.76
N ILE A 55 -0.21 -0.14 -2.73
CA ILE A 55 0.60 -0.17 -1.49
C ILE A 55 1.74 0.84 -1.62
N ALA A 56 1.76 1.84 -0.74
CA ALA A 56 2.85 2.82 -0.63
C ALA A 56 3.93 2.32 0.34
N MET A 57 5.15 2.12 -0.15
CA MET A 57 6.20 1.41 0.56
C MET A 57 7.59 1.99 0.34
N LEU A 58 8.51 1.75 1.25
CA LEU A 58 9.93 2.03 1.06
C LEU A 58 10.56 0.98 0.15
N GLU A 59 11.70 1.30 -0.47
CA GLU A 59 12.38 0.40 -1.43
C GLU A 59 12.64 -1.00 -0.85
N HIS A 60 13.03 -1.11 0.42
CA HIS A 60 13.32 -2.40 1.05
C HIS A 60 12.06 -3.21 1.41
N GLU A 61 10.88 -2.58 1.41
CA GLU A 61 9.60 -3.21 1.75
C GLU A 61 8.95 -3.92 0.54
N VAL A 62 9.43 -3.68 -0.69
CA VAL A 62 8.86 -4.19 -1.94
C VAL A 62 8.72 -5.70 -1.98
N ASN A 63 9.81 -6.43 -1.78
CA ASN A 63 9.78 -7.90 -1.86
C ASN A 63 8.96 -8.55 -0.73
N PRO A 64 9.05 -8.10 0.54
CA PRO A 64 8.14 -8.54 1.60
C PRO A 64 6.66 -8.36 1.24
N VAL A 65 6.28 -7.20 0.71
CA VAL A 65 4.90 -6.89 0.31
C VAL A 65 4.44 -7.80 -0.83
N ILE A 66 5.25 -7.97 -1.89
CA ILE A 66 4.96 -8.88 -3.01
C ILE A 66 4.72 -10.30 -2.50
N LYS A 67 5.58 -10.78 -1.60
CA LYS A 67 5.46 -12.14 -1.03
C LYS A 67 4.16 -12.28 -0.23
N ALA A 68 3.79 -11.28 0.56
CA ALA A 68 2.54 -11.29 1.32
C ALA A 68 1.32 -11.33 0.40
N LEU A 69 1.25 -10.45 -0.61
CA LEU A 69 0.14 -10.42 -1.57
C LEU A 69 -0.02 -11.77 -2.28
N ARG A 70 1.07 -12.34 -2.81
CA ARG A 70 1.04 -13.62 -3.52
C ARG A 70 0.64 -14.80 -2.63
N ALA A 71 1.07 -14.80 -1.36
CA ALA A 71 0.66 -15.82 -0.39
C ALA A 71 -0.84 -15.80 -0.09
N HIS A 72 -1.51 -14.68 -0.38
CA HIS A 72 -2.96 -14.50 -0.24
C HIS A 72 -3.70 -14.45 -1.58
N ASN A 73 -3.10 -15.00 -2.66
CA ASN A 73 -3.69 -15.06 -4.00
C ASN A 73 -4.08 -13.69 -4.58
N LEU A 74 -3.37 -12.63 -4.19
CA LEU A 74 -3.47 -11.32 -4.82
C LEU A 74 -2.36 -11.17 -5.87
N GLU A 75 -2.76 -10.78 -7.07
CA GLU A 75 -1.89 -10.59 -8.22
C GLU A 75 -1.21 -9.23 -8.16
N VAL A 76 0.10 -9.20 -8.40
CA VAL A 76 0.85 -7.96 -8.56
C VAL A 76 0.69 -7.50 -10.00
N VAL A 77 0.14 -6.29 -10.18
CA VAL A 77 -0.15 -5.69 -11.48
C VAL A 77 1.02 -4.81 -11.94
N ALA A 78 1.55 -3.97 -11.05
CA ALA A 78 2.64 -3.05 -11.37
C ALA A 78 3.44 -2.68 -10.11
N VAL A 79 4.71 -2.30 -10.30
CA VAL A 79 5.53 -1.62 -9.30
C VAL A 79 6.12 -0.36 -9.94
N HIS A 80 5.92 0.80 -9.32
CA HIS A 80 6.33 2.09 -9.88
C HIS A 80 6.52 3.16 -8.81
N ASN A 81 6.75 4.40 -9.23
CA ASN A 81 6.81 5.58 -8.36
C ASN A 81 5.67 6.54 -8.72
N HIS A 82 4.99 7.11 -7.73
CA HIS A 82 4.08 8.26 -7.94
C HIS A 82 4.85 9.58 -8.01
N MET A 83 6.00 9.62 -7.36
CA MET A 83 6.78 10.81 -7.09
C MET A 83 8.15 10.73 -7.77
N LEU A 84 8.68 11.87 -8.21
CA LEU A 84 10.05 12.00 -8.69
C LEU A 84 10.91 12.71 -7.63
N PHE A 85 12.09 12.16 -7.34
CA PHE A 85 13.09 12.74 -6.44
C PHE A 85 12.62 12.93 -4.98
N ASP A 86 11.66 12.15 -4.54
CA ASP A 86 11.22 12.12 -3.15
C ASP A 86 12.29 11.50 -2.23
N GLN A 87 12.35 11.97 -0.98
CA GLN A 87 13.28 11.48 0.03
C GLN A 87 12.59 11.29 1.40
N PRO A 88 12.58 10.07 1.98
CA PRO A 88 13.05 8.83 1.35
C PRO A 88 12.21 8.48 0.11
N ARG A 89 12.83 7.73 -0.81
CA ARG A 89 12.16 7.28 -2.03
C ARG A 89 11.03 6.31 -1.70
N MET A 90 9.84 6.62 -2.22
CA MET A 90 8.66 5.79 -2.10
C MET A 90 8.42 4.99 -3.38
N MET A 91 8.14 3.71 -3.20
CA MET A 91 7.66 2.76 -4.21
C MET A 91 6.17 2.51 -4.01
N PHE A 92 5.48 2.20 -5.10
CA PHE A 92 4.06 1.92 -5.15
C PHE A 92 3.83 0.62 -5.89
N LEU A 93 2.78 -0.11 -5.54
CA LEU A 93 2.46 -1.39 -6.14
C LEU A 93 0.95 -1.55 -6.28
N HIS A 94 0.51 -1.66 -7.54
CA HIS A 94 -0.86 -2.02 -7.84
C HIS A 94 -1.05 -3.52 -7.77
N TYR A 95 -2.16 -3.93 -7.17
CA TYR A 95 -2.55 -5.32 -7.06
C TYR A 95 -4.03 -5.51 -7.35
N TYR A 96 -4.39 -6.73 -7.71
CA TYR A 96 -5.76 -7.14 -7.98
C TYR A 96 -6.05 -8.52 -7.40
N GLY A 97 -7.32 -8.82 -7.15
CA GLY A 97 -7.74 -10.17 -6.77
C GLY A 97 -9.25 -10.35 -6.81
N ARG A 98 -9.69 -11.61 -6.75
CA ARG A 98 -11.08 -12.02 -6.74
C ARG A 98 -11.28 -13.19 -5.78
N GLY A 99 -12.37 -13.19 -5.04
CA GLY A 99 -12.72 -14.27 -4.13
C GLY A 99 -13.58 -13.79 -2.96
N PRO A 100 -13.71 -14.59 -1.90
CA PRO A 100 -14.46 -14.19 -0.71
C PRO A 100 -13.90 -12.91 -0.11
N ALA A 101 -14.76 -11.92 0.14
CA ALA A 101 -14.38 -10.57 0.56
C ALA A 101 -13.44 -10.56 1.79
N MET A 102 -13.67 -11.46 2.74
CA MET A 102 -12.84 -11.58 3.95
C MET A 102 -11.44 -12.13 3.65
N GLN A 103 -11.31 -13.06 2.70
CA GLN A 103 -10.01 -13.64 2.33
C GLN A 103 -9.16 -12.59 1.60
N ILE A 104 -9.74 -11.91 0.61
CA ILE A 104 -9.03 -10.86 -0.14
C ILE A 104 -8.68 -9.66 0.75
N ALA A 105 -9.55 -9.27 1.71
CA ALA A 105 -9.23 -8.24 2.69
C ALA A 105 -8.08 -8.64 3.63
N THR A 106 -7.97 -9.93 3.97
CA THR A 106 -6.85 -10.46 4.75
C THR A 106 -5.53 -10.30 3.99
N GLY A 107 -5.54 -10.51 2.67
CA GLY A 107 -4.36 -10.29 1.81
C GLY A 107 -3.87 -8.84 1.82
N PHE A 108 -4.78 -7.86 1.72
CA PHE A 108 -4.41 -6.45 1.86
C PHE A 108 -3.83 -6.15 3.25
N ARG A 109 -4.45 -6.67 4.31
CA ARG A 109 -3.93 -6.48 5.67
C ARG A 109 -2.51 -7.05 5.83
N ALA A 110 -2.27 -8.25 5.31
CA ALA A 110 -0.96 -8.91 5.39
C ALA A 110 0.13 -8.13 4.65
N ALA A 111 -0.22 -7.44 3.56
CA ALA A 111 0.67 -6.52 2.86
C ALA A 111 1.00 -5.29 3.71
N LEU A 112 -0.01 -4.65 4.31
CA LEU A 112 0.20 -3.52 5.22
C LEU A 112 1.07 -3.90 6.42
N ASP A 113 0.94 -5.13 6.93
CA ASP A 113 1.74 -5.63 8.03
C ASP A 113 3.24 -5.70 7.70
N GLN A 114 3.64 -5.63 6.43
CA GLN A 114 5.06 -5.60 6.05
C GLN A 114 5.67 -4.20 6.12
N LEU A 115 4.85 -3.15 6.20
CA LEU A 115 5.31 -1.77 6.23
C LEU A 115 5.84 -1.39 7.62
N GLY A 116 6.83 -0.51 7.66
CA GLY A 116 7.50 -0.06 8.88
C GLY A 116 8.43 -1.10 9.50
N LYS A 117 8.60 -2.27 8.87
CA LYS A 117 9.52 -3.32 9.33
C LYS A 117 10.92 -3.07 8.79
N GLY A 118 11.91 -3.19 9.67
CA GLY A 118 13.31 -2.97 9.33
C GLY A 118 13.59 -1.49 9.11
N LYS A 119 14.00 -0.78 10.16
CA LYS A 119 14.60 0.54 9.96
C LYS A 119 15.90 0.32 9.18
N MET A 120 16.01 0.90 7.99
CA MET A 120 17.32 1.20 7.44
C MET A 120 17.93 2.19 8.45
N GLY A 121 18.88 1.72 9.27
CA GLY A 121 19.64 2.59 10.16
C GLY A 121 20.15 3.75 9.32
N ALA A 122 19.93 4.98 9.79
CA ALA A 122 20.34 6.19 9.10
C ALA A 122 21.75 5.99 8.54
N MET A 123 21.89 5.93 7.21
CA MET A 123 23.22 5.89 6.62
C MET A 123 23.89 7.22 6.97
N PRO A 124 25.03 7.21 7.67
CA PRO A 124 25.71 8.45 8.00
C PRO A 124 26.12 9.12 6.70
N MET A 125 25.64 10.34 6.47
CA MET A 125 26.13 11.18 5.39
C MET A 125 27.60 11.48 5.67
N LYS A 126 28.50 10.88 4.89
CA LYS A 126 29.90 11.31 4.87
C LYS A 126 29.94 12.69 4.20
N HIS A 127 30.41 13.70 4.95
CA HIS A 127 30.79 15.01 4.43
C HIS A 127 32.00 14.88 3.51
#